data_AF-A0A957VCG0-F1
#
_entry.id   AF-A0A957VCG0-F1
#
_cell.length_a   1.000
_cell.length_b   1.000
_cell.length_c   1.000
_cell.angle_alpha   90.00
_cell.angle_beta   90.00
_cell.angle_gamma   90.00
#
_symmetry.space_group_name_H-M   'P 1'
#
loop_
_entity.id
_entity.type
_entity.pdbx_description
1 polymer ?
#
loop_
_entity_poly.entity_id
_entity_poly.type
_entity_poly.pdbx_seq_one_letter_code
_entity_poly.pdbx_strand_id
1 'polypeptide(L)'
;KEQSLWKGTGLSLVETPGLSNPDAVVTKPEGEWYQSVGQGMGATLTVAAEQQGYTLSDRATFLARSLEGIDLEILVEGDSRMFNPYGVIAVNPELHPTVNTAGAEAFIEWITSVETQQLISQFGVAEFGQPLFVPDSAAWNAAK
;
A
#
# COMPACT_ATOMS: atom_id res chain seq x y z
N LYS A 1 6.65 -4.56 -3.15
CA LYS A 1 6.41 -5.22 -1.84
C LYS A 1 6.21 -6.73 -1.99
N GLU A 2 5.31 -7.19 -2.87
CA GLU A 2 5.09 -8.63 -3.12
C GLU A 2 6.38 -9.39 -3.46
N GLN A 3 7.21 -8.83 -4.35
CA GLN A 3 8.51 -9.40 -4.72
C GLN A 3 9.42 -9.70 -3.50
N SER A 4 9.46 -8.79 -2.51
CA SER A 4 10.25 -8.99 -1.30
C SER A 4 9.62 -10.01 -0.36
N LEU A 5 8.28 -10.08 -0.32
CA LEU A 5 7.58 -11.11 0.45
C LEU A 5 7.86 -12.49 -0.15
N TRP A 6 7.78 -12.65 -1.47
CA TRP A 6 8.02 -13.93 -2.16
C TRP A 6 9.45 -14.43 -1.95
N LYS A 7 10.44 -13.54 -2.06
CA LYS A 7 11.84 -13.90 -1.74
C LYS A 7 12.05 -14.30 -0.29
N GLY A 8 11.21 -13.82 0.63
CA GLY A 8 11.21 -14.22 2.03
C GLY A 8 10.47 -15.53 2.30
N THR A 9 9.82 -16.11 1.28
CA THR A 9 9.18 -17.43 1.36
C THR A 9 10.15 -18.51 0.87
N GLY A 10 9.86 -19.77 1.19
CA GLY A 10 10.55 -20.93 0.61
C GLY A 10 9.97 -21.39 -0.74
N LEU A 11 9.16 -20.56 -1.42
CA LEU A 11 8.53 -20.92 -2.68
C LEU A 11 9.56 -20.94 -3.82
N SER A 12 9.37 -21.86 -4.78
CA SER A 12 10.05 -21.78 -6.07
C SER A 12 9.57 -20.54 -6.83
N LEU A 13 10.52 -19.71 -7.29
CA LEU A 13 10.23 -18.49 -8.03
C LEU A 13 10.77 -18.59 -9.45
N VAL A 14 9.98 -18.16 -10.43
CA VAL A 14 10.36 -18.10 -11.85
C VAL A 14 10.36 -16.65 -12.33
N GLU A 15 11.27 -16.34 -13.25
CA GLU A 15 11.32 -15.03 -13.91
C GLU A 15 10.17 -14.86 -14.90
N THR A 16 9.64 -13.65 -14.97
CA THR A 16 8.57 -13.26 -15.89
C THR A 16 8.71 -11.78 -16.24
N PRO A 17 8.26 -11.35 -17.44
CA PRO A 17 8.12 -9.93 -17.75
C PRO A 17 7.21 -9.21 -16.75
N GLY A 18 7.51 -7.94 -16.48
CA GLY A 18 6.68 -7.07 -15.65
C GLY A 18 5.37 -6.71 -16.35
N LEU A 19 4.26 -6.69 -15.59
CA LEU A 19 2.94 -6.31 -16.12
C LEU A 19 2.90 -4.87 -16.65
N SER A 20 3.53 -3.93 -15.95
CA SER A 20 3.53 -2.50 -16.29
C SER A 20 4.68 -2.10 -17.22
N ASN A 21 5.77 -2.87 -17.20
CA ASN A 21 6.94 -2.66 -18.04
C ASN A 21 7.44 -4.04 -18.52
N PRO A 22 7.15 -4.43 -19.77
CA PRO A 22 7.57 -5.72 -20.32
C PRO A 22 9.10 -5.91 -20.37
N ASP A 23 9.87 -4.82 -20.41
CA ASP A 23 11.34 -4.87 -20.42
C ASP A 23 11.93 -5.13 -19.02
N ALA A 24 11.10 -5.01 -17.97
CA ALA A 24 11.51 -5.35 -16.61
C ALA A 24 11.34 -6.86 -16.37
N VAL A 25 12.34 -7.48 -15.76
CA VAL A 25 12.27 -8.86 -15.27
C VAL A 25 11.88 -8.85 -13.80
N VAL A 26 10.78 -9.52 -13.46
CA VAL A 26 10.30 -9.73 -12.09
C VAL A 26 10.18 -11.22 -11.80
N THR A 27 10.03 -11.60 -10.53
CA THR A 27 9.81 -13.01 -10.17
C THR A 27 8.38 -13.25 -9.70
N LYS A 28 7.85 -14.43 -9.96
CA LYS A 28 6.56 -14.87 -9.43
C LYS A 28 6.66 -16.28 -8.86
N PRO A 29 5.76 -16.69 -7.96
CA PRO A 29 5.67 -18.08 -7.56
C PRO A 29 5.43 -19.00 -8.76
N GLU A 30 6.10 -20.15 -8.72
CA GLU A 30 5.92 -21.22 -9.70
C GLU A 30 4.68 -22.06 -9.35
N GLY A 31 3.93 -22.46 -10.38
CA GLY A 31 2.78 -23.36 -10.27
C GLY A 31 1.45 -22.74 -10.68
N GLU A 32 0.50 -23.60 -11.05
CA GLU A 32 -0.85 -23.26 -11.49
C GLU A 32 -1.72 -22.61 -10.39
N TRP A 33 -1.34 -22.79 -9.12
CA TRP A 33 -2.03 -22.21 -7.97
C TRP A 33 -1.86 -20.68 -7.87
N TYR A 34 -0.82 -20.12 -8.50
CA TYR A 34 -0.58 -18.69 -8.51
C TYR A 34 -1.14 -18.07 -9.79
N GLN A 35 -2.06 -17.12 -9.63
CA GLN A 35 -2.61 -16.34 -10.73
C GLN A 35 -2.28 -14.86 -10.56
N SER A 36 -1.78 -14.26 -11.65
CA SER A 36 -1.64 -12.81 -11.75
C SER A 36 -2.83 -12.25 -12.54
N VAL A 37 -3.69 -11.48 -11.88
CA VAL A 37 -4.93 -10.95 -12.49
C VAL A 37 -4.66 -9.83 -13.50
N GLY A 38 -3.55 -9.10 -13.35
CA GLY A 38 -3.19 -8.00 -14.27
C GLY A 38 -4.12 -6.78 -14.20
N GLN A 39 -4.93 -6.68 -13.14
CA GLN A 39 -5.90 -5.61 -12.90
C GLN A 39 -5.62 -4.89 -11.58
N GLY A 40 -6.38 -3.82 -11.30
CA GLY A 40 -6.29 -3.11 -10.03
C GLY A 40 -6.69 -3.96 -8.81
N MET A 41 -6.37 -3.46 -7.61
CA MET A 41 -6.56 -4.19 -6.36
C MET A 41 -8.04 -4.55 -6.08
N GLY A 42 -8.99 -3.65 -6.38
CA GLY A 42 -10.42 -3.92 -6.21
C GLY A 42 -10.91 -5.10 -7.05
N ALA A 43 -10.49 -5.18 -8.32
CA ALA A 43 -10.80 -6.31 -9.19
C ALA A 43 -10.10 -7.60 -8.74
N THR A 44 -8.87 -7.49 -8.24
CA THR A 44 -8.11 -8.62 -7.68
C THR A 44 -8.83 -9.24 -6.47
N LEU A 45 -9.40 -8.41 -5.59
CA LEU A 45 -10.22 -8.88 -4.46
C LEU A 45 -11.50 -9.57 -4.94
N THR A 46 -12.19 -9.02 -5.95
CA THR A 46 -13.37 -9.67 -6.54
C THR A 46 -13.02 -11.05 -7.10
N VAL A 47 -11.94 -11.16 -7.87
CA VAL A 47 -11.48 -12.44 -8.43
C VAL A 47 -11.11 -13.42 -7.32
N ALA A 48 -10.43 -12.97 -6.27
CA ALA A 48 -10.11 -13.83 -5.12
C ALA A 48 -11.38 -14.34 -4.42
N ALA A 49 -12.39 -13.49 -4.23
CA ALA A 49 -13.68 -13.89 -3.67
C ALA A 49 -14.40 -14.91 -4.57
N GLU A 50 -14.49 -14.66 -5.87
CA GLU A 50 -15.15 -15.57 -6.84
C GLU A 50 -14.45 -16.93 -6.92
N GLN A 51 -13.12 -16.95 -6.84
CA GLN A 51 -12.34 -18.18 -6.89
C GLN A 51 -12.16 -18.85 -5.53
N GLN A 52 -12.67 -18.26 -4.45
CA GLN A 52 -12.44 -18.73 -3.08
C GLN A 52 -10.93 -18.88 -2.78
N GLY A 53 -10.15 -17.91 -3.26
CA GLY A 53 -8.69 -17.89 -3.19
C GLY A 53 -8.16 -16.89 -2.15
N TYR A 54 -6.84 -16.81 -2.07
CA TYR A 54 -6.12 -15.88 -1.19
C TYR A 54 -5.51 -14.76 -2.02
N THR A 55 -5.51 -13.55 -1.49
CA THR A 55 -4.79 -12.42 -2.10
C THR A 55 -4.18 -11.51 -1.05
N LEU A 56 -3.10 -10.81 -1.43
CA LEU A 56 -2.54 -9.73 -0.64
C LEU A 56 -3.22 -8.43 -1.06
N SER A 57 -3.70 -7.66 -0.10
CA SER A 57 -4.35 -6.37 -0.36
C SER A 57 -3.94 -5.32 0.65
N ASP A 58 -4.03 -4.05 0.26
CA ASP A 58 -3.99 -2.96 1.22
C ASP A 58 -5.32 -2.86 1.98
N ARG A 59 -5.26 -2.37 3.22
CA ARG A 59 -6.41 -2.34 4.12
C ARG A 59 -7.54 -1.45 3.63
N ALA A 60 -7.21 -0.31 3.04
CA ALA A 60 -8.21 0.65 2.60
C ALA A 60 -9.05 0.06 1.46
N THR A 61 -8.41 -0.56 0.47
CA THR A 61 -9.12 -1.25 -0.61
C THR A 61 -9.96 -2.42 -0.08
N PHE A 62 -9.42 -3.25 0.82
CA PHE A 62 -10.19 -4.33 1.43
C PHE A 62 -11.47 -3.81 2.09
N LEU A 63 -11.38 -2.82 2.97
CA LEU A 63 -12.52 -2.29 3.71
C LEU A 63 -13.57 -1.65 2.79
N ALA A 64 -13.14 -0.89 1.79
CA ALA A 64 -14.04 -0.32 0.78
C ALA A 64 -14.82 -1.43 0.06
N ARG A 65 -14.13 -2.49 -0.37
CA ARG A 65 -14.78 -3.64 -1.03
C ARG A 65 -15.66 -4.44 -0.09
N SER A 66 -15.32 -4.56 1.20
CA SER A 66 -16.16 -5.21 2.21
C SER A 66 -17.48 -4.49 2.40
N LEU A 67 -17.51 -3.16 2.35
CA LEU A 67 -18.78 -2.38 2.35
C LEU A 67 -19.62 -2.65 1.11
N GLU A 68 -19.00 -3.00 -0.02
CA GLU A 68 -19.69 -3.44 -1.23
C GLU A 68 -20.11 -4.92 -1.18
N GLY A 69 -19.78 -5.65 -0.11
CA GLY A 69 -20.25 -7.01 0.13
C GLY A 69 -19.37 -8.13 -0.44
N ILE A 70 -18.06 -7.90 -0.63
CA ILE A 70 -17.16 -9.02 -0.91
C ILE A 70 -17.09 -9.98 0.29
N ASP A 71 -17.11 -11.27 0.02
CA ASP A 71 -17.03 -12.32 1.03
C ASP A 71 -15.57 -12.81 1.16
N LEU A 72 -14.75 -11.99 1.81
CA LEU A 72 -13.35 -12.30 2.12
C LEU A 72 -13.04 -11.89 3.57
N GLU A 73 -12.22 -12.69 4.24
CA GLU A 73 -11.79 -12.44 5.62
C GLU A 73 -10.30 -12.10 5.69
N ILE A 74 -9.92 -11.27 6.67
CA ILE A 74 -8.51 -11.00 6.97
C ILE A 74 -7.95 -12.20 7.73
N LEU A 75 -6.98 -12.89 7.13
CA LEU A 75 -6.31 -14.03 7.75
C LEU A 75 -4.96 -13.65 8.39
N VAL A 76 -4.30 -12.62 7.86
CA VAL A 76 -2.99 -12.17 8.33
C VAL A 76 -2.92 -10.64 8.26
N GLU A 77 -2.56 -10.01 9.38
CA GLU A 77 -2.33 -8.56 9.49
C GLU A 77 -1.26 -8.23 10.54
N GLY A 78 -0.77 -6.98 10.53
CA GLY A 78 0.13 -6.47 11.58
C GLY A 78 1.61 -6.86 11.46
N ASP A 79 1.98 -7.76 10.54
CA ASP A 79 3.39 -8.09 10.30
C ASP A 79 4.17 -6.86 9.76
N SER A 80 5.32 -6.57 10.37
CA SER A 80 6.15 -5.41 10.00
C SER A 80 6.62 -5.44 8.55
N ARG A 81 6.74 -6.63 7.94
CA ARG A 81 7.07 -6.78 6.53
C ARG A 81 5.97 -6.22 5.62
N MET A 82 4.73 -6.15 6.11
CA MET A 82 3.58 -5.61 5.38
C MET A 82 3.41 -4.10 5.55
N PHE A 83 4.20 -3.44 6.41
CA PHE A 83 4.10 -2.00 6.57
C PHE A 83 4.41 -1.27 5.27
N ASN A 84 3.52 -0.36 4.87
CA ASN A 84 3.65 0.43 3.65
C ASN A 84 3.83 1.90 4.02
N PRO A 85 5.04 2.32 4.45
CA PRO A 85 5.28 3.69 4.90
C PRO A 85 5.18 4.67 3.73
N TYR A 86 4.62 5.85 4.00
CA TYR A 86 4.56 6.95 3.06
C TYR A 86 5.66 7.96 3.38
N GLY A 87 6.33 8.45 2.34
CA GLY A 87 7.31 9.53 2.43
C GLY A 87 6.89 10.70 1.54
N VAL A 88 7.19 11.91 1.98
CA VAL A 88 7.07 13.14 1.18
C VAL A 88 8.48 13.63 0.85
N ILE A 89 8.74 13.87 -0.44
CA ILE A 89 10.06 14.25 -0.94
C ILE A 89 9.91 15.50 -1.81
N ALA A 90 10.56 16.58 -1.43
CA ALA A 90 10.62 17.80 -2.25
C ALA A 90 11.48 17.54 -3.49
N VAL A 91 11.02 18.02 -4.66
CA VAL A 91 11.80 17.96 -5.90
C VAL A 91 12.97 18.93 -5.81
N ASN A 92 14.16 18.51 -6.26
CA ASN A 92 15.36 19.33 -6.21
C ASN A 92 15.24 20.55 -7.15
N PRO A 93 15.22 21.79 -6.63
CA PRO A 93 15.09 23.00 -7.44
C PRO A 93 16.34 23.32 -8.27
N GLU A 94 17.52 22.81 -7.91
CA GLU A 94 18.75 22.99 -8.70
C GLU A 94 18.66 22.24 -10.05
N LEU A 95 17.98 21.08 -10.06
CA LEU A 95 17.73 20.29 -11.26
C LEU A 95 16.45 20.73 -11.98
N HIS A 96 15.49 21.27 -11.23
CA HIS A 96 14.19 21.71 -11.76
C HIS A 96 13.84 23.12 -11.28
N PRO A 97 14.38 24.18 -11.92
CA PRO A 97 14.29 25.55 -11.39
C PRO A 97 12.87 26.16 -11.34
N THR A 98 11.89 25.54 -12.02
CA THR A 98 10.50 26.02 -12.08
C THR A 98 9.57 25.42 -11.03
N VAL A 99 10.09 24.54 -10.15
CA VAL A 99 9.28 23.89 -9.11
C VAL A 99 8.89 24.88 -8.01
N ASN A 100 7.75 24.65 -7.38
CA ASN A 100 7.29 25.44 -6.24
C ASN A 100 7.90 24.93 -4.93
N THR A 101 9.15 25.30 -4.66
CA THR A 101 9.88 24.89 -3.44
C THR A 101 9.14 25.29 -2.17
N ALA A 102 8.67 26.54 -2.08
CA ALA A 102 7.98 27.05 -0.91
C ALA A 102 6.68 26.26 -0.62
N GLY A 103 5.92 25.90 -1.67
CA GLY A 103 4.73 25.07 -1.52
C GLY A 103 5.05 23.64 -1.07
N ALA A 104 6.15 23.07 -1.56
CA ALA A 104 6.60 21.74 -1.14
C ALA A 104 7.01 21.74 0.34
N GLU A 105 7.78 22.73 0.79
CA GLU A 105 8.19 22.87 2.19
C GLU A 105 6.98 23.06 3.11
N ALA A 106 6.05 23.94 2.74
CA ALA A 106 4.82 24.16 3.50
C ALA A 106 3.97 22.90 3.60
N PHE A 107 3.87 22.11 2.52
CA PHE A 107 3.16 20.84 2.56
C PHE A 107 3.86 19.80 3.45
N ILE A 108 5.20 19.71 3.39
CA ILE A 108 5.98 18.81 4.24
C ILE A 108 5.78 19.15 5.71
N GLU A 109 5.89 20.43 6.07
CA GLU A 109 5.65 20.89 7.44
C GLU A 109 4.23 20.57 7.90
N TRP A 110 3.24 20.88 7.06
CA TRP A 110 1.84 20.62 7.38
C TRP A 110 1.55 19.12 7.55
N ILE A 111 1.91 18.27 6.58
CA ILE A 111 1.58 16.83 6.60
C ILE A 111 2.29 16.08 7.73
N THR A 112 3.47 16.55 8.16
CA THR A 112 4.25 15.93 9.25
C THR A 112 3.96 16.49 10.64
N SER A 113 3.21 17.59 10.74
CA SER A 113 2.82 18.19 12.02
C SER A 113 1.94 17.24 12.87
N VAL A 114 2.01 17.39 14.19
CA VAL A 114 1.21 16.58 15.14
C VAL A 114 -0.29 16.74 14.87
N GLU A 115 -0.74 17.96 14.55
CA GLU A 115 -2.14 18.26 14.26
C GLU A 115 -2.64 17.49 13.03
N THR A 116 -1.91 17.55 11.92
CA THR A 116 -2.30 16.82 10.71
C THR A 116 -2.18 15.31 10.88
N GLN A 117 -1.18 14.84 11.62
CA GLN A 117 -1.04 13.42 11.95
C GLN A 117 -2.22 12.93 12.82
N GLN A 118 -2.76 13.78 13.70
CA GLN A 118 -3.99 13.50 14.44
C GLN A 118 -5.20 13.39 13.49
N LEU A 119 -5.29 14.20 12.44
CA LEU A 119 -6.32 14.06 11.40
C LEU A 119 -6.18 12.74 10.62
N ILE A 120 -4.95 12.36 10.27
CA ILE A 120 -4.65 11.08 9.61
C ILE A 120 -5.14 9.91 10.48
N SER A 121 -4.91 9.96 11.80
CA SER A 121 -5.33 8.91 12.73
C SER A 121 -6.85 8.74 12.85
N GLN A 122 -7.62 9.71 12.38
CA GLN A 122 -9.09 9.70 12.43
C GLN A 122 -9.72 9.42 11.07
N PHE A 123 -8.92 9.44 10.00
CA PHE A 123 -9.41 9.28 8.64
C PHE A 123 -10.02 7.88 8.44
N GLY A 124 -11.27 7.85 8.01
CA GLY A 124 -12.05 6.63 7.76
C GLY A 124 -12.72 6.00 8.98
N VAL A 125 -12.42 6.44 10.20
CA VAL A 125 -13.01 5.84 11.43
C VAL A 125 -14.54 5.88 11.41
N ALA A 126 -15.14 6.98 10.96
CA ALA A 126 -16.59 7.13 10.93
C ALA A 126 -17.29 6.19 9.92
N GLU A 127 -16.60 5.81 8.85
CA GLU A 127 -17.16 4.99 7.77
C GLU A 127 -16.83 3.51 7.95
N PHE A 128 -15.61 3.19 8.39
CA PHE A 128 -15.08 1.84 8.45
C PHE A 128 -14.94 1.29 9.88
N GLY A 129 -15.23 2.11 10.91
CA GLY A 129 -15.07 1.73 12.32
C GLY A 129 -13.61 1.66 12.80
N GLN A 130 -12.65 1.92 11.92
CA GLN A 130 -11.21 1.91 12.20
C GLN A 130 -10.46 2.90 11.30
N PRO A 131 -9.27 3.37 11.71
CA PRO A 131 -8.48 4.27 10.87
C PRO A 131 -7.92 3.55 9.65
N LEU A 132 -7.91 4.22 8.51
CA LEU A 132 -7.31 3.70 7.27
C LEU A 132 -5.78 3.85 7.23
N PHE A 133 -5.25 4.83 7.96
CA PHE A 133 -3.84 5.16 8.00
C PHE A 133 -3.35 5.33 9.43
N VAL A 134 -2.10 4.93 9.66
CA VAL A 134 -1.42 5.07 10.94
C VAL A 134 -0.38 6.18 10.82
N PRO A 135 -0.43 7.24 11.65
CA PRO A 135 0.53 8.32 11.56
C PRO A 135 1.89 7.93 12.17
N ASP A 136 2.97 8.35 11.53
CA ASP A 136 4.35 7.92 11.78
C ASP A 136 5.39 9.03 11.53
N SER A 137 4.99 10.31 11.59
CA SER A 137 6.00 11.39 11.52
C SER A 137 6.87 11.42 12.77
N ALA A 138 8.09 11.96 12.64
CA ALA A 138 9.00 12.12 13.79
C ALA A 138 8.38 12.97 14.91
N ALA A 139 7.73 14.08 14.56
CA ALA A 139 7.07 14.96 15.53
C ALA A 139 5.90 14.27 16.24
N TRP A 140 5.08 13.50 15.50
CA TRP A 140 4.00 12.70 16.05
C TRP A 140 4.51 11.65 17.02
N ASN A 141 5.54 10.89 16.63
CA ASN A 141 6.11 9.85 17.48
C ASN A 141 6.79 10.42 18.74
N ALA A 142 7.36 11.62 18.68
CA ALA A 142 7.94 12.29 19.84
C ALA A 142 6.89 12.87 20.82
N ALA A 143 5.64 13.06 20.37
CA ALA A 143 4.56 13.64 21.16
C ALA A 143 3.65 12.60 21.85
N LYS A 144 3.88 11.30 21.60
CA LYS A 144 3.14 10.18 22.19
C LYS A 144 3.59 9.82 23.60
#